data_AF-A0A4S0UP83-F1
#
_entry.id   AF-A0A4S0UP83-F1
#
_cell.length_a   1.000
_cell.length_b   1.000
_cell.length_c   1.000
_cell.angle_alpha   90.00
_cell.angle_beta   90.00
_cell.angle_gamma   90.00
#
_symmetry.space_group_name_H-M   'P 1'
#
loop_
_entity.id
_entity.type
_entity.pdbx_description
1 polymer ?
#
loop_
_entity_poly.entity_id
_entity_poly.type
_entity_poly.pdbx_seq_one_letter_code
_entity_poly.pdbx_strand_id
1 'polypeptide(L)'
;DSRVPVAAPLHAKEEARLASGPGRASTARARAIALSAIRETYEEAGLLIGRKGLFATARRDWQGFVDHGVTPSLDTLRFIARAITPPNRVRRFDTRFFSAWRDDV
;
A
#
# COMPACT_ATOMS: atom_id res chain seq x y z
N ASP A 1 -3.79 -8.31 2.38
CA ASP A 1 -4.55 -7.10 2.01
C ASP A 1 -5.10 -7.02 0.60
N SER A 2 -4.56 -7.68 -0.43
CA SER A 2 -5.03 -7.52 -1.83
C SER A 2 -6.55 -7.56 -2.10
N ARG A 3 -7.34 -8.21 -1.24
CA ARG A 3 -8.81 -8.31 -1.33
C ARG A 3 -9.57 -7.15 -0.67
N VAL A 4 -8.89 -6.20 -0.05
CA VAL A 4 -9.51 -4.99 0.51
C VAL A 4 -10.03 -4.13 -0.65
N PRO A 5 -11.30 -3.67 -0.61
CA PRO A 5 -11.82 -2.71 -1.60
C PRO A 5 -10.98 -1.44 -1.63
N VAL A 6 -10.81 -0.84 -2.81
CA VAL A 6 -10.12 0.45 -2.96
C VAL A 6 -10.95 1.38 -3.80
N ALA A 7 -10.79 2.69 -3.58
CA ALA A 7 -11.43 3.71 -4.39
C ALA A 7 -10.85 3.76 -5.81
N ALA A 8 -9.53 3.58 -5.94
CA ALA A 8 -8.84 3.45 -7.22
C ALA A 8 -7.62 2.52 -7.11
N PRO A 9 -7.28 1.77 -8.18
CA PRO A 9 -6.10 0.92 -8.22
C PRO A 9 -4.81 1.75 -8.38
N LEU A 10 -3.65 1.09 -8.28
CA LEU A 10 -2.37 1.72 -8.64
C LEU A 10 -2.44 2.22 -10.08
N HIS A 11 -1.77 3.33 -10.39
CA HIS A 11 -1.53 3.68 -11.78
C HIS A 11 -0.76 2.56 -12.48
N ALA A 12 -1.15 2.22 -13.71
CA ALA A 12 -0.56 1.12 -14.48
C ALA A 12 0.97 1.20 -14.58
N LYS A 13 1.52 2.43 -14.66
CA LYS A 13 2.97 2.67 -14.66
C LYS A 13 3.63 2.24 -13.34
N GLU A 14 3.00 2.57 -12.20
CA GLU A 14 3.52 2.20 -10.88
C GLU A 14 3.40 0.70 -10.63
N GLU A 15 2.28 0.10 -11.05
CA GLU A 15 2.10 -1.36 -11.00
C GLU A 15 3.16 -2.09 -11.85
N ALA A 16 3.41 -1.64 -13.08
CA ALA A 16 4.43 -2.22 -13.94
C ALA A 16 5.83 -2.11 -13.32
N ARG A 17 6.15 -0.97 -12.70
CA ARG A 17 7.42 -0.78 -11.99
C ARG A 17 7.54 -1.71 -10.79
N LEU A 18 6.48 -1.90 -10.00
CA LEU A 18 6.45 -2.87 -8.89
C LEU A 18 6.62 -4.32 -9.37
N ALA A 19 6.02 -4.65 -10.51
CA ALA A 19 6.07 -5.99 -11.09
C ALA A 19 7.41 -6.29 -11.77
N SER A 20 8.22 -5.26 -12.05
CA SER A 20 9.53 -5.39 -12.70
C SER A 20 10.63 -5.87 -11.76
N GLY A 21 11.64 -6.56 -12.32
CA GLY A 21 12.84 -7.01 -11.61
C GLY A 21 12.80 -8.45 -11.06
N PRO A 22 13.85 -8.88 -10.34
CA PRO A 22 13.99 -10.24 -9.84
C PRO A 22 12.91 -10.58 -8.80
N GLY A 23 12.23 -11.72 -8.96
CA GLY A 23 11.08 -12.08 -8.11
C GLY A 23 9.85 -11.22 -8.38
N ARG A 24 9.44 -11.18 -9.66
CA ARG A 24 8.29 -10.40 -10.19
C ARG A 24 7.07 -10.52 -9.28
N ALA A 25 6.55 -9.38 -8.85
CA ALA A 25 5.27 -9.34 -8.14
C ALA A 25 4.13 -9.51 -9.15
N SER A 26 3.20 -10.44 -8.89
CA SER A 26 1.92 -10.44 -9.60
C SER A 26 1.14 -9.15 -9.29
N THR A 27 0.20 -8.77 -10.15
CA THR A 27 -0.78 -7.67 -9.92
C THR A 27 -1.37 -7.74 -8.50
N ALA A 28 -1.82 -8.93 -8.09
CA ALA A 28 -2.36 -9.15 -6.74
C ALA A 28 -1.34 -8.87 -5.63
N ARG A 29 -0.06 -9.22 -5.84
CA ARG A 29 1.01 -8.95 -4.87
C ARG A 29 1.42 -7.48 -4.87
N ALA A 30 1.51 -6.82 -6.02
CA ALA A 30 1.76 -5.38 -6.11
C ALA A 30 0.68 -4.59 -5.35
N ARG A 31 -0.59 -4.94 -5.57
CA ARG A 31 -1.74 -4.42 -4.83
C ARG A 31 -1.63 -4.67 -3.32
N ALA A 32 -1.27 -5.89 -2.91
CA ALA A 32 -1.11 -6.22 -1.49
C ALA A 32 -0.01 -5.39 -0.83
N ILE A 33 1.13 -5.18 -1.50
CA ILE A 33 2.25 -4.39 -0.98
C ILE A 33 1.82 -2.93 -0.80
N ALA A 34 1.16 -2.35 -1.80
CA ALA A 34 0.68 -0.96 -1.74
C ALA A 34 -0.36 -0.76 -0.62
N LEU A 35 -1.30 -1.70 -0.46
CA LEU A 35 -2.27 -1.67 0.64
C LEU A 35 -1.61 -1.82 2.01
N SER A 36 -0.56 -2.63 2.12
CA SER A 36 0.20 -2.76 3.38
C SER A 36 0.84 -1.42 3.76
N ALA A 37 1.43 -0.72 2.78
CA ALA A 37 2.04 0.59 3.03
C ALA A 37 1.02 1.61 3.56
N ILE A 38 -0.20 1.65 2.99
CA ILE A 38 -1.28 2.51 3.48
C ILE A 38 -1.73 2.11 4.89
N ARG A 39 -1.94 0.82 5.14
CA ARG A 39 -2.37 0.31 6.44
C ARG A 39 -1.33 0.62 7.53
N GLU A 40 -0.06 0.32 7.29
CA GLU A 40 1.04 0.58 8.22
C GLU A 40 1.21 2.08 8.49
N THR A 41 1.05 2.93 7.47
CA THR A 41 1.08 4.40 7.63
C THR A 41 -0.02 4.87 8.59
N TYR A 42 -1.22 4.29 8.52
CA TYR A 42 -2.28 4.58 9.48
C TYR A 42 -1.97 4.03 10.88
N GLU A 43 -1.55 2.77 10.97
CA GLU A 43 -1.27 2.12 12.26
C GLU A 43 -0.14 2.82 13.04
N GLU A 44 0.89 3.31 12.35
CA GLU A 44 2.07 3.92 12.98
C GLU A 44 1.98 5.44 13.12
N ALA A 45 1.35 6.13 12.16
CA ALA A 45 1.31 7.60 12.12
C ALA A 45 -0.09 8.21 12.19
N GLY A 46 -1.16 7.40 12.18
CA GLY A 46 -2.54 7.88 12.20
C GLY A 46 -3.01 8.54 10.90
N LEU A 47 -2.22 8.44 9.82
CA LEU A 47 -2.51 9.10 8.55
C LEU A 47 -3.35 8.19 7.63
N LEU A 48 -4.47 8.70 7.14
CA LEU A 48 -5.42 7.97 6.30
C LEU A 48 -5.24 8.34 4.83
N ILE A 49 -4.54 7.51 4.06
CA ILE A 49 -4.37 7.72 2.61
C ILE A 49 -5.55 7.08 1.86
N GLY A 50 -6.41 7.91 1.29
CA GLY A 50 -7.59 7.44 0.57
C GLY A 50 -8.56 8.54 0.18
N ARG A 51 -9.80 8.16 -0.13
CA ARG A 51 -10.87 9.11 -0.46
C ARG A 51 -11.97 8.99 0.57
N LYS A 52 -12.57 10.12 0.96
CA LYS A 52 -13.78 10.14 1.79
C LYS A 52 -14.90 9.37 1.09
N GLY A 53 -15.56 8.47 1.82
CA GLY A 53 -16.63 7.65 1.28
C GLY A 53 -16.98 6.46 2.15
N LEU A 54 -18.04 5.75 1.78
CA LEU A 54 -18.45 4.52 2.45
C LEU A 54 -17.41 3.42 2.20
N PHE A 55 -16.73 3.00 3.26
CA PHE A 55 -15.84 1.86 3.28
C PHE A 55 -16.33 0.84 4.30
N ALA A 56 -16.41 -0.43 3.90
CA ALA A 56 -16.83 -1.51 4.77
C ALA A 56 -15.95 -2.73 4.57
N THR A 57 -15.49 -3.30 5.68
CA THR A 57 -14.76 -4.57 5.70
C THR A 57 -14.90 -5.22 7.07
N ALA A 58 -14.79 -6.55 7.13
CA ALA A 58 -14.73 -7.28 8.40
C ALA A 58 -13.28 -7.41 8.93
N ARG A 59 -12.30 -6.85 8.21
CA ARG A 59 -10.89 -6.96 8.59
C ARG A 59 -10.58 -5.97 9.70
N ARG A 60 -10.25 -6.49 10.89
CA ARG A 60 -9.94 -5.70 12.09
C ARG A 60 -8.90 -4.61 11.84
N ASP A 61 -7.82 -4.94 11.13
CA ASP A 61 -6.70 -4.01 10.88
C ASP A 61 -7.06 -2.85 9.93
N TRP A 62 -8.29 -2.85 9.39
CA TRP A 62 -8.83 -1.80 8.51
C TRP A 62 -10.01 -1.04 9.14
N GLN A 63 -10.40 -1.36 10.39
CA GLN A 63 -11.56 -0.69 11.01
C GLN A 63 -11.34 0.79 11.23
N GLY A 64 -10.11 1.25 11.43
CA GLY A 64 -9.81 2.68 11.46
C GLY A 64 -10.25 3.43 10.20
N PHE A 65 -10.12 2.81 9.01
CA PHE A 65 -10.63 3.39 7.76
C PHE A 65 -12.16 3.41 7.71
N VAL A 66 -12.81 2.37 8.25
CA VAL A 66 -14.28 2.29 8.35
C VAL A 66 -14.81 3.38 9.26
N ASP A 67 -14.24 3.49 10.47
CA ASP A 67 -14.68 4.42 11.51
C ASP A 67 -14.54 5.89 11.07
N HIS A 68 -13.54 6.19 10.22
CA HIS A 68 -13.31 7.54 9.70
C HIS A 68 -13.97 7.82 8.34
N GLY A 69 -14.70 6.84 7.78
CA GLY A 69 -15.37 6.95 6.48
C GLY A 69 -14.39 7.25 5.34
N VAL A 70 -13.27 6.51 5.30
CA VAL A 70 -12.24 6.64 4.25
C VAL A 70 -12.09 5.31 3.54
N THR A 71 -12.25 5.31 2.22
CA THR A 71 -11.89 4.17 1.37
C THR A 71 -10.44 4.32 0.93
N PRO A 72 -9.55 3.34 1.16
CA PRO A 72 -8.15 3.45 0.74
C PRO A 72 -8.04 3.60 -0.78
N SER A 73 -7.09 4.40 -1.24
CA SER A 73 -6.86 4.64 -2.67
C SER A 73 -5.38 4.43 -3.01
N LEU A 74 -5.11 3.69 -4.08
CA LEU A 74 -3.73 3.33 -4.46
C LEU A 74 -3.16 4.23 -5.54
N ASP A 75 -3.99 4.98 -6.26
CA ASP A 75 -3.59 5.87 -7.35
C ASP A 75 -2.76 7.08 -6.88
N THR A 76 -2.82 7.44 -5.59
CA THR A 76 -2.00 8.51 -5.00
C THR A 76 -0.56 8.05 -4.71
N LEU A 77 -0.32 6.74 -4.63
CA LEU A 77 1.01 6.21 -4.34
C LEU A 77 1.94 6.28 -5.56
N ARG A 78 3.20 6.60 -5.32
CA ARG A 78 4.30 6.50 -6.28
C ARG A 78 5.35 5.55 -5.73
N PHE A 79 5.76 4.58 -6.53
CA PHE A 79 6.84 3.69 -6.16
C PHE A 79 8.18 4.37 -6.39
N ILE A 80 9.02 4.40 -5.37
CA ILE A 80 10.32 5.08 -5.45
C ILE A 80 11.44 4.05 -5.59
N ALA A 81 11.45 3.05 -4.72
CA ALA A 81 12.59 2.13 -4.62
C ALA A 81 12.20 0.77 -4.02
N ARG A 82 13.07 -0.21 -4.27
CA ARG A 82 13.09 -1.49 -3.56
C ARG A 82 14.47 -1.71 -2.98
N ALA A 83 14.53 -2.07 -1.70
CA ALA A 83 15.78 -2.44 -1.05
C ALA A 83 15.61 -3.81 -0.40
N ILE A 84 16.52 -4.73 -0.73
CA ILE A 84 16.56 -6.05 -0.12
C ILE A 84 17.75 -6.08 0.83
N THR A 85 17.53 -6.49 2.07
CA THR A 85 18.62 -6.65 3.02
C THR A 85 19.67 -7.62 2.46
N PRO A 86 20.96 -7.26 2.47
CA PRO A 86 22.05 -8.12 1.99
C PRO A 86 22.02 -9.53 2.61
N PRO A 87 22.63 -10.53 1.95
CA PRO A 87 22.77 -11.87 2.53
C PRO A 87 23.59 -11.83 3.84
N ASN A 88 23.52 -12.92 4.62
CA ASN A 88 24.24 -13.11 5.90
C ASN A 88 23.84 -12.15 7.04
N ARG A 89 22.62 -11.61 6.99
CA ARG A 89 21.99 -10.91 8.12
C ARG A 89 20.97 -11.82 8.79
N VAL A 90 20.95 -11.83 10.14
CA VAL A 90 20.02 -12.64 10.96
C VAL A 90 18.56 -12.32 10.68
N ARG A 91 18.24 -11.06 10.33
CA ARG A 91 16.94 -10.61 9.86
C ARG A 91 17.10 -9.97 8.49
N ARG A 92 16.18 -10.25 7.57
CA ARG A 92 16.18 -9.73 6.20
C ARG A 92 14.79 -9.26 5.82
N PHE A 93 14.76 -8.15 5.09
CA PHE A 93 13.56 -7.55 4.55
C PHE A 93 13.69 -7.36 3.04
N ASP A 94 12.54 -7.38 2.37
CA ASP A 94 12.41 -7.02 0.96
C ASP A 94 11.43 -5.84 0.90
N THR A 95 11.96 -4.65 1.14
CA THR A 95 11.18 -3.43 1.40
C THR A 95 10.91 -2.70 0.09
N ARG A 96 9.67 -2.25 -0.09
CA ARG A 96 9.26 -1.37 -1.18
C ARG A 96 8.89 -0.02 -0.57
N PHE A 97 9.47 1.04 -1.11
CA PHE A 97 9.27 2.41 -0.65
C PHE A 97 8.29 3.13 -1.56
N PHE A 98 7.34 3.83 -0.94
CA PHE A 98 6.33 4.63 -1.63
C PHE A 98 6.37 6.07 -1.13
N SER A 99 5.91 6.99 -1.97
CA SER A 99 5.53 8.35 -1.58
C SER A 99 4.10 8.65 -1.99
N ALA A 100 3.50 9.59 -1.28
CA ALA A 100 2.26 10.28 -1.65
C ALA A 100 2.46 11.79 -1.48
N TRP A 101 1.64 12.60 -2.13
CA TRP A 101 1.63 14.04 -1.84
C TRP A 101 0.91 14.29 -0.52
N ARG A 102 1.30 15.36 0.18
CA ARG A 102 0.63 15.75 1.42
C ARG A 102 -0.86 16.04 1.21
N ASP A 103 -1.21 16.64 0.08
CA ASP A 103 -2.59 17.02 -0.23
C ASP A 103 -3.50 15.80 -0.49
N ASP A 104 -2.92 14.60 -0.62
CA ASP A 104 -3.63 13.33 -0.76
C ASP A 104 -3.89 12.61 0.59
N VAL A 105 -3.54 13.23 1.73
CA VAL A 105 -3.56 12.63 3.10
C VAL A 105 -4.40 13.45 4.07
#